data_AF-A0A969CTS2-F1
#
_entry.id   AF-A0A969CTS2-F1
#
_cell.length_a   1.000
_cell.length_b   1.000
_cell.length_c   1.000
_cell.angle_alpha   90.00
_cell.angle_beta   90.00
_cell.angle_gamma   90.00
#
_symmetry.space_group_name_H-M   'P 1'
#
loop_
_entity.id
_entity.type
_entity.pdbx_description
1 polymer ?
#
loop_
_entity_poly.entity_id
_entity_poly.type
_entity_poly.pdbx_seq_one_letter_code
_entity_poly.pdbx_strand_id
1 'polypeptide(L)' 'CYTVADVWTFVRAEVANMESDRPLLRLEPSREYSEKLEAEIILKILKQIVTQRLADLSTAASF' A
#
# COMPACT_ATOMS: atom_id res chain seq x y z
N CYS A 1 -31.86 17.90 -10.19
CA CYS A 1 -30.89 17.03 -9.49
C CYS A 1 -30.05 16.30 -10.54
N TYR A 2 -28.76 16.62 -10.65
CA TYR A 2 -27.80 15.84 -11.44
C TYR A 2 -26.91 15.13 -10.42
N THR A 3 -26.98 13.81 -10.39
CA THR A 3 -25.96 13.00 -9.71
C THR A 3 -24.72 13.06 -10.60
N VAL A 4 -23.68 13.78 -10.15
CA VAL A 4 -22.35 13.55 -10.70
C VAL A 4 -22.07 12.07 -10.44
N ALA A 5 -22.09 11.27 -11.50
CA ALA A 5 -21.74 9.86 -11.39
C ALA A 5 -20.25 9.83 -11.04
N ASP A 6 -19.92 9.66 -9.77
CA ASP A 6 -18.54 9.44 -9.35
C ASP A 6 -18.03 8.19 -10.07
N VAL A 7 -17.02 8.38 -10.90
CA VAL A 7 -16.33 7.30 -11.59
C VAL A 7 -15.41 6.65 -10.56
N TRP A 8 -15.85 5.54 -9.99
CA TRP A 8 -15.02 4.72 -9.12
C TRP A 8 -13.89 4.12 -9.95
N THR A 9 -12.68 4.57 -9.70
CA THR A 9 -11.47 3.99 -10.29
C THR A 9 -10.89 2.98 -9.30
N PHE A 10 -10.44 1.83 -9.81
CA PHE A 10 -9.96 0.72 -8.97
C PHE A 10 -8.49 0.47 -9.23
N VAL A 11 -7.76 0.12 -8.17
CA VAL A 11 -6.39 -0.37 -8.24
C VAL A 11 -6.29 -1.65 -7.45
N ARG A 12 -5.79 -2.71 -8.08
CA ARG A 12 -5.35 -3.92 -7.40
C ARG A 12 -3.86 -3.83 -7.15
N ALA A 13 -3.45 -4.12 -5.91
CA ALA A 13 -2.07 -4.07 -5.47
C ALA A 13 -1.66 -5.41 -4.86
N GLU A 14 -0.56 -5.99 -5.34
CA GLU A 14 0.08 -7.14 -4.73
C GLU A 14 1.44 -6.73 -4.17
N VAL A 15 1.65 -6.96 -2.87
CA VAL A 15 2.92 -6.65 -2.19
C VAL A 15 3.64 -7.94 -1.82
N ALA A 16 4.94 -7.98 -2.11
CA ALA A 16 5.82 -9.10 -1.78
C ALA A 16 7.07 -8.62 -1.03
N ASN A 17 7.60 -9.47 -0.16
CA ASN A 17 8.83 -9.25 0.60
C ASN A 17 8.80 -7.94 1.42
N MET A 18 7.72 -7.70 2.17
CA MET A 18 7.51 -6.46 2.93
C MET A 18 8.60 -6.21 3.98
N GLU A 19 9.27 -7.26 4.42
CA GLU A 19 10.31 -7.29 5.45
C GLU A 19 11.67 -6.89 4.86
N SER A 20 11.85 -7.03 3.54
CA SER A 20 13.08 -6.65 2.83
C SER A 20 13.28 -5.13 2.79
N ASP A 21 14.54 -4.68 2.68
CA ASP A 21 14.89 -3.27 2.42
C ASP A 21 14.27 -2.74 1.12
N ARG A 22 13.97 -3.63 0.17
CA ARG A 22 13.35 -3.30 -1.12
C ARG A 22 12.12 -4.17 -1.35
N PRO A 23 10.96 -3.82 -0.75
CA PRO A 23 9.71 -4.53 -1.00
C PRO A 23 9.25 -4.32 -2.44
N LEU A 24 8.54 -5.30 -2.98
CA LEU A 24 8.04 -5.26 -4.35
C LEU A 24 6.53 -5.03 -4.35
N LEU A 25 6.08 -4.06 -5.13
CA LEU A 25 4.68 -3.76 -5.36
C LEU A 25 4.35 -3.96 -6.84
N ARG A 26 3.32 -4.76 -7.12
CA ARG A 26 2.71 -4.87 -8.45
C ARG A 26 1.35 -4.19 -8.44
N LEU A 27 1.11 -3.34 -9.42
CA LEU A 27 -0.12 -2.57 -9.56
C LEU A 27 -0.83 -2.98 -10.83
N GLU A 28 -2.14 -3.16 -10.70
CA GLU A 28 -3.05 -3.36 -11.81
C GLU A 28 -4.17 -2.32 -11.70
N PRO A 29 -4.01 -1.18 -12.37
CA PRO A 29 -5.02 -0.13 -12.40
C PRO A 29 -6.15 -0.47 -13.38
N SER A 30 -7.37 0.00 -13.08
CA SER A 30 -8.43 0.08 -14.09
C SER A 30 -8.02 1.07 -15.20
N ARG A 31 -8.67 1.01 -16.36
CA ARG A 31 -8.30 1.86 -17.51
C ARG A 31 -8.45 3.36 -17.22
N GLU A 32 -9.35 3.67 -16.29
CA GLU A 32 -9.73 5.02 -15.88
C GLU A 32 -8.81 5.56 -14.78
N TYR A 33 -8.04 4.70 -14.10
CA TYR A 33 -7.12 5.12 -13.04
C TYR A 33 -5.83 5.67 -13.63
N SER A 34 -5.57 6.96 -13.36
CA SER A 34 -4.48 7.72 -13.98
C SER A 34 -3.30 8.01 -13.04
N GLU A 35 -3.44 7.71 -11.75
CA GLU A 35 -2.52 8.17 -10.71
C GLU A 35 -1.39 7.16 -10.46
N LYS A 36 -0.16 7.50 -10.84
CA LYS A 36 0.99 6.58 -10.75
C LYS A 36 1.89 6.82 -9.55
N LEU A 37 1.87 8.03 -8.98
CA LEU A 37 2.82 8.46 -7.94
C LEU A 37 2.38 8.04 -6.53
N GLU A 38 1.08 7.85 -6.31
CA GLU A 38 0.51 7.57 -5.00
C GLU A 38 0.88 6.18 -4.50
N ALA A 39 1.03 5.22 -5.41
CA ALA A 39 1.33 3.85 -5.06
C ALA A 39 2.71 3.69 -4.38
N GLU A 40 3.71 4.48 -4.78
CA GLU A 40 5.01 4.50 -4.11
C GLU A 40 4.89 5.06 -2.68
N ILE A 41 4.09 6.12 -2.50
CA ILE A 41 3.84 6.73 -1.19
C ILE A 41 3.13 5.72 -0.28
N ILE A 42 2.09 5.05 -0.78
CA ILE A 42 1.35 4.01 -0.07
C ILE A 42 2.30 2.88 0.35
N LEU A 43 3.18 2.40 -0.53
CA LEU A 43 4.13 1.34 -0.21
C LEU A 43 5.08 1.74 0.93
N LYS A 44 5.58 2.98 0.92
CA LYS A 44 6.46 3.49 1.98
C LYS A 44 5.73 3.57 3.32
N ILE A 45 4.49 4.05 3.32
CA ILE A 45 3.65 4.10 4.53
C ILE A 45 3.42 2.69 5.06
N LEU A 46 3.05 1.74 4.20
CA LEU A 46 2.84 0.35 4.59
C LEU A 46 4.11 -0.28 5.17
N LYS A 47 5.27 -0.08 4.54
CA LYS A 47 6.56 -0.55 5.07
C LYS A 47 6.83 0.02 6.45
N GLN A 48 6.58 1.31 6.68
CA GLN A 48 6.77 1.95 7.97
C GLN A 48 5.86 1.35 9.05
N ILE A 49 4.58 1.17 8.75
CA ILE A 49 3.61 0.57 9.69
C ILE A 49 4.03 -0.86 10.05
N VAL A 50 4.37 -1.69 9.06
CA VAL A 50 4.77 -3.08 9.30
C VAL A 50 6.07 -3.16 10.09
N THR A 51 7.06 -2.31 9.76
CA THR A 51 8.33 -2.25 10.50
C THR A 51 8.12 -1.90 11.96
N GLN A 52 7.26 -0.91 12.25
CA GLN A 52 6.94 -0.54 13.62
C GLN A 52 6.26 -1.70 14.37
N ARG A 53 5.28 -2.36 13.74
CA ARG A 53 4.57 -3.49 14.35
C ARG A 53 5.49 -4.67 14.65
N LEU A 54 6.45 -4.95 13.77
CA LEU A 54 7.45 -6.00 14.01
C LEU A 54 8.38 -5.65 15.17
N ALA A 55 8.80 -4.39 15.28
CA ALA A 55 9.60 -3.92 16.42
C ALA A 55 8.82 -4.06 17.75
N ASP A 56 7.56 -3.64 17.76
CA ASP A 56 6.69 -3.74 18.95
C ASP A 56 6.50 -5.21 19.38
N LEU A 57 6.25 -6.12 18.41
CA LEU A 57 6.12 -7.56 18.67
C LEU A 57 7.43 -8.17 19.19
N SER A 58 8.58 -7.77 18.65
CA SER A 58 9.88 -8.26 19.12
C SER A 58 10.19 -7.81 20.55
N THR A 59 9.76 -6.60 20.91
CA THR A 59 9.91 -6.05 22.26
C THR A 59 9.02 -6.81 23.25
N ALA A 60 7.78 -7.11 22.86
CA ALA A 60 6.83 -7.87 23.68
C ALA A 60 7.26 -9.34 23.89
N ALA A 61 7.94 -9.96 22.92
CA ALA A 61 8.44 -11.33 23.02
C ALA A 61 9.72 -11.48 23.87
N SER A 62 10.34 -10.36 24.27
CA SER A 62 11.59 -10.32 25.04
C SER A 62 11.40 -10.13 26.56
N PHE A 63 10.14 -10.03 27.02
CA PHE A 63 9.73 -10.00 28.43
C PHE A 63 9.10 -11.35 28.83
#